data_AF-A0A0C9YN33-F1
#
_entry.id   AF-A0A0C9YN33-F1
#
_cell.length_a   1.000
_cell.length_b   1.000
_cell.length_c   1.000
_cell.angle_alpha   90.00
_cell.angle_beta   90.00
_cell.angle_gamma   90.00
#
_symmetry.space_group_name_H-M   'P 1'
#
loop_
_entity.id
_entity.type
_entity.pdbx_description
1 polymer ?
#
loop_
_entity_poly.entity_id
_entity_poly.type
_entity_poly.pdbx_seq_one_letter_code
_entity_poly.pdbx_strand_id
1 'polypeptide(L)'
;LREMILVSWKQHMDVLRADLSRSEGAILVTADIWLDCNRRPYLGVTAHWIKKLTSGHLALETALIAFHRILGLHDGQNLAKVILQLLDHVSIMMKVSPVI
;
A
#
# COMPACT_ATOMS: atom_id res chain seq x y z
N LEU A 1 22.31 10.64 6.52
CA LEU A 1 21.69 9.39 6.01
C LEU A 1 20.19 9.30 6.31
N ARG A 2 19.74 9.26 7.58
CA ARG A 2 18.30 9.15 7.94
C ARG A 2 17.40 10.18 7.24
N GLU A 3 17.78 11.45 7.29
CA GLU A 3 16.99 12.53 6.68
C GLU A 3 16.86 12.37 5.16
N MET A 4 17.94 11.97 4.49
CA MET A 4 17.93 11.71 3.05
C MET A 4 16.99 10.56 2.69
N ILE A 5 16.97 9.49 3.50
CA ILE A 5 16.03 8.38 3.30
C ILE A 5 14.59 8.86 3.44
N LEU A 6 14.29 9.68 4.46
CA LEU A 6 12.94 10.22 4.66
C LEU A 6 12.50 11.15 3.52
N VAL A 7 13.41 11.98 3.00
CA VAL A 7 13.14 12.86 1.85
C VAL A 7 12.86 12.03 0.59
N SER A 8 13.73 11.06 0.29
CA SER A 8 13.57 10.17 -0.86
C SER A 8 12.28 9.35 -0.77
N TRP A 9 11.95 8.85 0.42
CA TRP A 9 10.69 8.14 0.66
C TRP A 9 9.47 9.03 0.42
N LYS A 10 9.46 10.27 0.92
CA LYS A 10 8.34 11.21 0.67
C LYS A 10 8.15 11.46 -0.82
N GLN A 11 9.23 11.77 -1.54
CA GLN A 11 9.21 11.99 -2.99
C GLN A 11 8.69 10.75 -3.73
N HIS A 12 9.16 9.56 -3.35
CA HIS A 12 8.69 8.30 -3.92
C HIS A 12 7.19 8.09 -3.67
N MET A 13 6.70 8.36 -2.46
CA MET A 13 5.28 8.24 -2.14
C MET A 13 4.41 9.22 -2.93
N ASP A 14 4.88 10.44 -3.19
CA ASP A 14 4.15 11.42 -4.00
C ASP A 14 4.00 10.95 -5.46
N VAL A 15 5.08 10.39 -6.04
CA VAL A 15 5.04 9.77 -7.37
C VAL A 15 4.09 8.57 -7.38
N LEU A 16 4.18 7.70 -6.36
CA LEU A 16 3.35 6.51 -6.26
C LEU A 16 1.86 6.85 -6.14
N ARG A 17 1.48 7.85 -5.33
CA ARG A 17 0.10 8.35 -5.26
C ARG A 17 -0.39 8.83 -6.62
N ALA A 18 0.46 9.53 -7.38
CA ALA A 18 0.12 10.01 -8.70
C ALA A 18 -0.03 8.86 -9.72
N ASP A 19 0.76 7.79 -9.60
CA ASP A 19 0.63 6.60 -10.45
C ASP A 19 -0.64 5.80 -10.12
N LEU A 20 -0.93 5.60 -8.84
CA LEU A 20 -2.14 4.91 -8.38
C LEU A 20 -3.41 5.69 -8.80
N SER A 21 -3.40 7.03 -8.75
CA SER A 21 -4.55 7.84 -9.21
C SER A 21 -4.77 7.76 -10.71
N ARG A 22 -3.74 7.45 -11.50
CA ARG A 22 -3.82 7.22 -12.96
C ARG A 22 -4.00 5.77 -13.37
N SER A 23 -4.16 4.85 -12.41
CA SER A 23 -4.44 3.45 -12.71
C SER A 23 -5.67 3.28 -13.62
N GLU A 24 -5.56 2.31 -14.53
CA GLU A 24 -6.67 1.79 -15.32
C GLU A 24 -7.43 0.74 -14.50
N GLY A 25 -8.75 0.90 -14.39
CA GLY A 25 -9.58 0.00 -13.60
C GLY A 25 -9.34 0.09 -12.09
N ALA A 26 -9.62 -1.01 -11.39
CA ALA A 26 -9.51 -1.10 -9.95
C ALA A 26 -8.09 -1.45 -9.49
N ILE A 27 -7.72 -0.98 -8.31
CA ILE A 27 -6.49 -1.35 -7.62
C ILE A 27 -6.78 -2.58 -6.75
N LEU A 28 -5.95 -3.60 -6.88
CA LEU A 28 -5.95 -4.78 -6.01
C LEU A 28 -4.92 -4.56 -4.91
N VAL A 29 -5.24 -4.97 -3.68
CA VAL A 29 -4.34 -4.85 -2.55
C VAL A 29 -4.16 -6.21 -1.91
N THR A 30 -2.92 -6.58 -1.63
CA THR A 30 -2.57 -7.73 -0.80
C THR A 30 -2.02 -7.23 0.54
N ALA A 31 -2.34 -7.94 1.60
CA ALA A 31 -1.94 -7.62 2.96
C ALA A 31 -1.31 -8.87 3.59
N ASP A 32 0.01 -8.86 3.74
CA ASP A 32 0.76 -9.93 4.38
C ASP A 32 0.97 -9.59 5.85
N ILE A 33 0.57 -10.49 6.74
CA ILE A 33 0.75 -10.33 8.19
C ILE A 33 1.65 -11.46 8.70
N TRP A 34 2.70 -11.10 9.43
CA TRP A 34 3.63 -12.07 10.00
C TRP A 34 4.18 -11.62 11.35
N LEU A 35 4.81 -12.56 12.05
CA LEU A 35 5.58 -12.30 13.27
C LEU A 35 7.07 -12.32 12.96
N ASP A 36 7.85 -11.41 13.54
CA ASP A 36 9.31 -11.52 13.53
C ASP A 36 9.81 -12.58 14.54
N CYS A 37 11.13 -12.79 14.60
CA CYS A 37 11.75 -13.72 15.55
C CYS A 37 11.49 -13.36 17.03
N ASN A 38 11.12 -12.11 17.32
CA ASN A 38 10.76 -11.62 18.65
C ASN A 38 9.24 -11.62 18.88
N ARG A 39 8.47 -12.31 18.02
CA ARG A 39 6.99 -12.36 18.05
C ARG A 39 6.35 -10.97 17.96
N ARG A 40 6.99 -10.04 17.26
CA ARG A 40 6.43 -8.73 16.95
C ARG A 40 5.65 -8.83 15.64
N PRO A 41 4.40 -8.36 15.62
CA PRO A 41 3.53 -8.43 14.46
C PRO A 41 3.82 -7.30 13.47
N TYR A 42 3.91 -7.65 12.20
CA TYR A 42 4.11 -6.73 11.10
C TYR A 42 3.04 -6.96 10.02
N LEU A 43 2.73 -5.88 9.31
CA LEU A 43 1.83 -5.83 8.18
C LEU A 43 2.55 -5.16 7.01
N GLY A 44 2.67 -5.88 5.91
CA GLY A 44 3.05 -5.35 4.60
C GLY A 44 1.81 -5.22 3.74
N VAL A 45 1.62 -4.06 3.10
CA VAL A 45 0.50 -3.83 2.18
C VAL A 45 1.07 -3.50 0.81
N THR A 46 0.71 -4.30 -0.19
CA THR A 46 1.17 -4.16 -1.56
C THR A 46 -0.01 -3.84 -2.47
N ALA A 47 0.12 -2.79 -3.27
CA ALA A 47 -0.85 -2.45 -4.30
C ALA A 47 -0.42 -3.03 -5.65
N HIS A 48 -1.39 -3.53 -6.39
CA HIS A 48 -1.26 -4.03 -7.76
C HIS A 48 -2.27 -3.28 -8.64
N TRP A 49 -1.82 -2.70 -9.75
CA TRP A 49 -2.69 -1.93 -10.64
C TRP A 49 -2.25 -2.03 -12.09
N ILE A 50 -3.16 -1.73 -13.01
CA ILE A 50 -2.85 -1.65 -14.43
C ILE A 50 -2.49 -0.20 -14.78
N LYS A 51 -1.37 -0.01 -15.46
CA LYS A 51 -0.91 1.27 -16.01
C LYS A 51 -1.00 1.25 -17.52
N LYS A 52 -1.60 2.28 -18.11
CA LYS A 52 -1.56 2.50 -19.56
C LYS A 52 -0.30 3.25 -19.94
N LEU A 53 0.52 2.62 -20.79
CA LEU A 53 1.73 3.22 -21.34
C LEU A 53 1.38 4.19 -22.47
N THR A 54 2.30 5.09 -22.80
CA THR A 54 2.15 6.04 -23.91
C THR A 54 1.97 5.35 -25.27
N SER A 55 2.48 4.13 -25.41
CA SER A 55 2.28 3.25 -26.56
C SER A 55 0.86 2.66 -26.67
N GLY A 56 0.02 2.85 -25.66
CA GLY A 56 -1.31 2.25 -25.56
C GLY A 56 -1.33 0.85 -24.94
N HIS A 57 -0.18 0.23 -24.70
CA HIS A 57 -0.08 -1.06 -24.01
C HIS A 57 -0.42 -0.93 -22.52
N LEU A 58 -0.96 -2.01 -21.95
CA LEU A 58 -1.22 -2.13 -20.53
C LEU A 58 -0.07 -2.87 -19.85
N ALA A 59 0.37 -2.37 -18.70
CA ALA A 59 1.38 -3.00 -17.86
C ALA A 59 0.82 -3.23 -16.45
N LEU A 60 1.09 -4.39 -15.88
CA LEU A 60 0.82 -4.65 -14.46
C LEU A 60 1.96 -4.04 -13.64
N GLU A 61 1.61 -3.15 -12.73
CA GLU A 61 2.51 -2.50 -11.79
C GLU A 61 2.26 -3.02 -10.38
N THR A 62 3.28 -2.96 -9.54
CA THR A 62 3.20 -3.39 -8.14
C THR A 62 4.11 -2.56 -7.26
N ALA A 63 3.63 -2.15 -6.09
CA ALA A 63 4.43 -1.40 -5.13
C ALA A 63 3.98 -1.64 -3.68
N LEU A 64 4.94 -1.65 -2.76
CA LEU A 64 4.69 -1.65 -1.33
C LEU A 64 4.20 -0.26 -0.92
N ILE A 65 2.93 -0.17 -0.50
CA ILE A 65 2.30 1.10 -0.09
C ILE A 65 2.36 1.33 1.41
N ALA A 66 2.56 0.26 2.20
CA ALA A 66 2.76 0.37 3.63
C ALA A 66 3.58 -0.80 4.19
N PHE A 67 4.37 -0.48 5.21
CA PHE A 67 5.02 -1.45 6.10
C PHE A 67 4.84 -0.95 7.54
N HIS A 68 4.08 -1.67 8.34
CA HIS A 68 3.65 -1.20 9.65
C HIS A 68 3.81 -2.28 10.72
N ARG A 69 4.28 -1.89 11.90
CA ARG A 69 4.24 -2.76 13.08
C ARG A 69 2.87 -2.64 13.72
N ILE A 70 2.13 -3.74 13.82
CA ILE A 70 0.83 -3.72 14.49
C ILE A 70 1.06 -3.58 16.01
N LEU A 71 0.30 -2.71 16.66
CA LEU A 71 0.31 -2.56 18.12
C LEU A 71 -1.07 -2.92 18.66
N GLY A 72 -1.11 -3.47 19.88
CA GLY A 72 -2.37 -3.90 20.51
C GLY A 72 -2.79 -5.33 20.14
N LEU A 73 -4.09 -5.60 20.24
CA LEU A 73 -4.65 -6.93 20.01
C LEU A 73 -4.67 -7.29 18.52
N HIS A 74 -4.53 -8.59 18.21
CA HIS A 74 -4.60 -9.14 16.85
C HIS A 74 -6.01 -9.59 16.47
N ASP A 75 -7.02 -8.83 16.88
CA ASP A 75 -8.39 -9.09 16.47
C ASP A 75 -8.69 -8.45 15.10
N GLY A 76 -9.78 -8.92 14.47
CA GLY A 76 -10.19 -8.42 13.16
C GLY A 76 -10.49 -6.91 13.16
N GLN A 77 -10.91 -6.33 14.28
CA GLN A 77 -11.24 -4.91 14.37
C GLN A 77 -9.98 -4.04 14.30
N ASN A 78 -8.95 -4.38 15.05
CA ASN A 78 -7.68 -3.67 15.02
C ASN A 78 -6.99 -3.82 13.65
N LEU A 79 -7.03 -5.01 13.07
CA LEU A 79 -6.49 -5.25 11.73
C LEU A 79 -7.21 -4.41 10.66
N ALA A 80 -8.55 -4.41 10.66
CA ALA A 80 -9.33 -3.60 9.72
C ALA A 80 -9.02 -2.10 9.89
N LYS A 81 -8.95 -1.62 11.13
CA LYS A 81 -8.60 -0.23 11.44
C LYS A 81 -7.23 0.15 10.88
N VAL A 82 -6.21 -0.67 11.14
CA VAL A 82 -4.84 -0.43 10.65
C VAL A 82 -4.82 -0.42 9.11
N ILE A 83 -5.43 -1.40 8.46
CA ILE A 83 -5.47 -1.48 6.99
C ILE A 83 -6.15 -0.26 6.39
N LEU A 84 -7.33 0.15 6.91
CA LEU A 84 -8.05 1.32 6.43
C LEU A 84 -7.23 2.61 6.58
N GLN A 85 -6.53 2.80 7.70
CA GLN A 85 -5.64 3.95 7.90
C GLN A 85 -4.47 3.97 6.91
N LEU A 86 -3.92 2.80 6.57
CA LEU A 86 -2.84 2.69 5.59
C LEU A 86 -3.31 2.97 4.16
N LEU A 87 -4.53 2.56 3.80
CA LEU A 87 -5.13 2.86 2.51
C LEU A 87 -5.49 4.35 2.35
N ASP A 88 -5.96 4.99 3.42
CA ASP A 88 -6.22 6.43 3.44
C ASP A 88 -4.93 7.24 3.25
N HIS A 89 -3.82 6.79 3.84
CA HIS A 89 -2.51 7.45 3.73
C HIS A 89 -1.96 7.53 2.29
N VAL A 90 -2.35 6.61 1.41
CA VAL A 90 -2.03 6.66 -0.03
C VAL A 90 -3.19 7.16 -0.90
N SER A 91 -4.29 7.59 -0.28
CA SER A 91 -5.46 8.20 -0.94
C SER A 91 -6.09 7.36 -2.05
N ILE A 92 -6.04 6.02 -1.91
CA ILE A 92 -6.58 5.09 -2.92
C ILE A 92 -7.93 4.49 -2.55
N MET A 93 -8.54 4.87 -1.41
CA MET A 93 -9.76 4.23 -0.91
C MET A 93 -10.89 4.13 -1.94
N MET A 94 -11.03 5.13 -2.82
CA MET A 94 -12.08 5.15 -3.85
C MET A 94 -11.79 4.29 -5.10
N LYS A 95 -10.55 3.78 -5.24
CA LYS A 95 -10.10 2.96 -6.37
C LYS A 95 -9.84 1.50 -6.02
N VAL A 96 -9.82 1.17 -4.73
CA VAL A 96 -9.66 -0.22 -4.28
C VAL A 96 -10.89 -1.01 -4.71
N SER A 97 -10.66 -2.16 -5.34
CA SER A 97 -11.74 -3.08 -5.69
C SER A 97 -12.51 -3.50 -4.42
N PRO A 98 -13.86 -3.47 -4.40
CA PRO A 98 -14.65 -3.91 -3.25
C PRO A 98 -14.66 -5.44 -3.05
N VAL A 99 -13.84 -6.18 -3.79
CA VAL A 99 -13.80 -7.64 -3.73
C VAL A 99 -13.16 -8.08 -2.42
N ILE A 100 -14.01 -8.42 -1.48
CA ILE A 100 -13.79 -9.40 -0.41
C ILE A 100 -14.04 -10.80 -1.01
#